data_AF-B9JAX4-F1
#
_entry.id   AF-B9JAX4-F1
#
_cell.length_a   1.000
_cell.length_b   1.000
_cell.length_c   1.000
_cell.angle_alpha   90.00
_cell.angle_beta   90.00
_cell.angle_gamma   90.00
#
_symmetry.space_group_name_H-M   'P 1'
#
loop_
_entity.id
_entity.type
_entity.pdbx_description
1 polymer ?
#
loop_
_entity_poly.entity_id
_entity_poly.type
_entity_poly.pdbx_seq_one_letter_code
_entity_poly.pdbx_strand_id
1 'polypeptide(L)'
;MTATVGISSTHPKTMPAGHADIPVWNSENWFYEDFEIGHKIRSLRRTISEGESQQFNALVLDMHPYVSDQIFAETEGLFGKRLVAGAFVFSAGLGLVATNCINAFSYGYDRLRFIKPTFIGDTIYTIRTNLDKQPKYRDLGLIRSSYEVFKGEGELVLYCEHIQTVRYKNGRPDDAPELKR
;
A
#
# COMPACT_ATOMS: atom_id res chain seq x y z
N MET A 1 15.25 2.87 -17.78
CA MET A 1 14.55 3.26 -16.54
C MET A 1 15.61 3.63 -15.54
N THR A 2 15.62 4.87 -15.07
CA THR A 2 16.43 5.27 -13.91
C THR A 2 15.90 4.51 -12.70
N ALA A 3 16.77 3.98 -11.83
CA ALA A 3 16.30 3.51 -10.54
C ALA A 3 15.51 4.65 -9.85
N THR A 4 14.57 4.34 -8.96
CA THR A 4 13.85 5.36 -8.15
C THR A 4 14.13 5.23 -6.67
N VAL A 5 14.79 4.13 -6.28
CA VAL A 5 15.00 3.68 -4.91
C VAL A 5 16.46 3.88 -4.53
N GLY A 6 16.73 4.47 -3.36
CA GLY A 6 18.10 4.70 -2.88
C GLY A 6 18.87 5.77 -3.65
N ILE A 7 18.17 6.76 -4.22
CA ILE A 7 18.80 7.85 -5.00
C ILE A 7 18.87 9.15 -4.23
N SER A 8 17.85 9.45 -3.43
CA SER A 8 17.76 10.69 -2.67
C SER A 8 17.87 10.43 -1.17
N SER A 9 18.57 11.31 -0.46
CA SER A 9 18.47 11.39 0.99
C SER A 9 17.31 12.29 1.42
N THR A 10 16.88 12.14 2.68
CA THR A 10 15.88 12.97 3.35
C THR A 10 16.51 14.07 4.21
N HIS A 11 17.85 14.10 4.31
CA HIS A 11 18.65 15.08 5.07
C HIS A 11 18.10 15.43 6.47
N PRO A 12 17.86 14.44 7.35
CA PRO A 12 17.32 14.69 8.68
C PRO A 12 18.31 15.47 9.54
N LYS A 13 17.80 16.48 10.26
CA LYS A 13 18.61 17.38 11.10
C LYS A 13 19.09 16.75 12.42
N THR A 14 18.64 15.53 12.72
CA THR A 14 18.86 14.84 14.00
C THR A 14 19.92 13.72 13.92
N MET A 15 20.75 13.70 12.87
CA MET A 15 21.86 12.76 12.73
C MET A 15 23.12 13.44 12.16
N PRO A 16 24.31 12.82 12.28
CA PRO A 16 25.53 13.37 11.70
C PRO A 16 25.39 13.64 10.19
N ALA A 17 25.97 14.75 9.72
CA ALA A 17 25.83 15.19 8.32
C ALA A 17 26.20 14.10 7.30
N GLY A 18 27.32 13.42 7.50
CA GLY A 18 27.74 12.33 6.61
C GLY A 18 26.77 11.15 6.56
N HIS A 19 25.96 10.92 7.60
CA HIS A 19 24.89 9.90 7.56
C HIS A 19 23.63 10.46 6.89
N ALA A 20 23.32 11.74 7.16
CA ALA A 20 22.20 12.44 6.57
C ALA A 20 22.34 12.62 5.05
N ASP A 21 23.53 12.47 4.48
CA ASP A 21 23.76 12.52 3.03
C ASP A 21 23.62 11.17 2.33
N ILE A 22 23.52 10.07 3.10
CA ILE A 22 23.36 8.72 2.53
C ILE A 22 21.91 8.55 2.05
N PRO A 23 21.68 8.15 0.78
CA PRO A 23 20.35 7.91 0.27
C PRO A 23 19.58 6.85 1.06
N VAL A 24 18.28 7.06 1.24
CA VAL A 24 17.42 6.10 1.95
C VAL A 24 16.97 5.00 1.00
N TRP A 25 17.31 3.76 1.32
CA TRP A 25 17.01 2.60 0.46
C TRP A 25 15.51 2.34 0.28
N ASN A 26 14.62 2.68 1.22
CA ASN A 26 13.19 2.34 1.09
C ASN A 26 12.27 3.54 1.23
N SER A 27 12.74 4.74 0.88
CA SER A 27 11.94 5.97 0.93
C SER A 27 12.15 6.78 -0.33
N GLU A 28 11.05 7.22 -0.92
CA GLU A 28 11.03 8.15 -2.05
C GLU A 28 10.77 9.60 -1.58
N ASN A 29 10.94 10.57 -2.48
CA ASN A 29 10.77 12.00 -2.16
C ASN A 29 10.09 12.80 -3.29
N TRP A 30 9.32 12.13 -4.16
CA TRP A 30 8.58 12.79 -5.22
C TRP A 30 7.51 13.75 -4.67
N PHE A 31 7.17 14.76 -5.47
CA PHE A 31 6.12 15.73 -5.20
C PHE A 31 4.90 15.51 -6.09
N TYR A 32 3.86 16.33 -5.93
CA TYR A 32 2.63 16.25 -6.71
C TYR A 32 2.85 16.34 -8.23
N GLU A 33 3.82 17.15 -8.64
CA GLU A 33 4.18 17.39 -10.03
C GLU A 33 4.77 16.14 -10.68
N ASP A 34 5.56 15.37 -9.94
CA ASP A 34 6.23 14.14 -10.39
C ASP A 34 5.25 12.94 -10.49
N PHE A 35 4.01 13.09 -10.00
CA PHE A 35 3.01 12.02 -10.10
C PHE A 35 2.47 11.89 -11.53
N GLU A 36 2.97 10.89 -12.25
CA GLU A 36 2.55 10.55 -13.61
C GLU A 36 1.36 9.58 -13.60
N ILE A 37 0.21 10.00 -14.14
CA ILE A 37 -0.97 9.13 -14.29
C ILE A 37 -0.65 7.99 -15.26
N GLY A 38 -1.08 6.77 -14.92
CA GLY A 38 -0.82 5.55 -15.68
C GLY A 38 0.50 4.86 -15.32
N HIS A 39 1.41 5.52 -14.60
CA HIS A 39 2.65 4.88 -14.14
C HIS A 39 2.34 3.71 -13.18
N LYS A 40 3.06 2.60 -13.37
CA LYS A 40 2.89 1.35 -12.63
C LYS A 40 4.18 0.89 -11.98
N ILE A 41 4.06 0.42 -10.75
CA ILE A 41 5.13 -0.30 -10.04
C ILE A 41 4.58 -1.62 -9.48
N ARG A 42 5.45 -2.61 -9.32
CA ARG A 42 5.13 -3.93 -8.77
C ARG A 42 6.07 -4.25 -7.61
N SER A 43 5.52 -4.77 -6.53
CA SER A 43 6.30 -5.24 -5.39
C SER A 43 7.12 -6.50 -5.67
N LEU A 44 7.98 -6.90 -4.74
CA LEU A 44 8.42 -8.29 -4.65
C LEU A 44 7.24 -9.23 -4.32
N ARG A 45 7.46 -10.54 -4.45
CA ARG A 45 6.50 -11.55 -4.02
C ARG A 45 6.79 -11.96 -2.58
N ARG A 46 5.76 -12.35 -1.84
CA ARG A 46 5.89 -12.99 -0.51
C ARG A 46 4.89 -14.11 -0.34
N THR A 47 5.31 -15.20 0.26
CA THR A 47 4.43 -16.31 0.67
C THR A 47 3.92 -16.04 2.07
N ILE A 48 2.61 -16.22 2.29
CA ILE A 48 1.99 -16.02 3.60
C ILE A 48 2.15 -17.29 4.42
N SER A 49 2.85 -17.19 5.54
CA SER A 49 3.00 -18.31 6.47
C SER A 49 1.85 -18.38 7.48
N GLU A 50 1.63 -19.57 8.07
CA GLU A 50 0.63 -19.73 9.14
C GLU A 50 0.96 -18.86 10.35
N GLY A 51 2.23 -18.85 10.76
CA GLY A 51 2.67 -18.16 11.96
C GLY A 51 2.37 -16.67 11.94
N GLU A 52 2.57 -15.99 10.81
CA GLU A 52 2.26 -14.55 10.72
C GLU A 52 0.77 -14.26 10.56
N SER A 53 0.03 -15.16 9.89
CA SER A 53 -1.42 -15.04 9.79
C SER A 53 -2.04 -15.12 11.18
N GLN A 54 -1.63 -16.09 11.99
CA GLN A 54 -2.13 -16.23 13.36
C GLN A 54 -1.63 -15.10 14.27
N GLN A 55 -0.38 -14.64 14.12
CA GLN A 55 0.12 -13.48 14.87
C GLN A 55 -0.68 -12.21 14.57
N PHE A 56 -1.03 -11.94 13.32
CA PHE A 56 -1.87 -10.80 12.98
C PHE A 56 -3.25 -10.91 13.62
N ASN A 57 -3.90 -12.08 13.47
CA ASN A 57 -5.20 -12.35 14.08
C ASN A 57 -5.16 -12.11 15.60
N ALA A 58 -4.11 -12.60 16.28
CA ALA A 58 -3.91 -12.43 17.72
C ALA A 58 -3.68 -10.97 18.11
N LEU A 59 -2.92 -10.21 17.32
CA LEU A 59 -2.66 -8.80 17.57
C LEU A 59 -3.93 -7.95 17.52
N VAL A 60 -4.82 -8.24 16.57
CA VAL A 60 -6.05 -7.46 16.34
C VAL A 60 -7.30 -8.09 16.97
N LEU A 61 -7.15 -9.23 17.63
CA LEU A 61 -8.21 -10.03 18.24
C LEU A 61 -9.28 -10.53 17.24
N ASP A 62 -8.93 -10.65 15.95
CA ASP A 62 -9.79 -11.28 14.95
C ASP A 62 -9.60 -12.80 14.99
N MET A 63 -10.38 -13.45 15.86
CA MET A 63 -10.42 -14.91 16.03
C MET A 63 -11.62 -15.54 15.31
N HIS A 64 -12.08 -14.96 14.21
CA HIS A 64 -13.21 -15.51 13.47
C HIS A 64 -12.94 -17.00 13.08
N PRO A 65 -13.91 -17.92 13.20
CA PRO A 65 -13.68 -19.35 12.95
C PRO A 65 -13.04 -19.67 11.59
N TYR A 66 -13.46 -18.98 10.51
CA TYR A 66 -12.81 -19.10 9.19
C TYR A 66 -11.30 -18.85 9.15
N VAL A 67 -10.73 -18.07 10.08
CA VAL A 67 -9.29 -17.73 10.07
C VAL A 67 -8.53 -18.34 11.23
N SER A 68 -9.21 -18.80 12.29
CA SER A 68 -8.56 -19.27 13.52
C SER A 68 -8.98 -20.66 13.99
N ASP A 69 -10.09 -21.22 13.53
CA ASP A 69 -10.58 -22.54 13.97
C ASP A 69 -10.45 -23.56 12.83
N GLN A 70 -9.55 -24.53 13.01
CA GLN A 70 -9.33 -25.59 12.02
C GLN A 70 -10.53 -26.54 11.91
N ILE A 71 -11.13 -26.93 13.04
CA ILE A 71 -12.22 -27.89 13.07
C ILE A 71 -13.42 -27.29 12.34
N PHE A 72 -13.82 -26.08 12.73
CA PHE A 72 -14.89 -25.35 12.05
C PHE A 72 -14.61 -25.23 10.54
N ALA A 73 -13.40 -24.82 10.16
CA ALA A 73 -13.09 -24.56 8.76
C ALA A 73 -13.16 -25.83 7.88
N GLU A 74 -12.89 -27.01 8.44
CA GLU A 74 -12.95 -28.31 7.77
C GLU A 74 -14.36 -28.92 7.77
N THR A 75 -15.12 -28.80 8.87
CA THR A 75 -16.40 -29.50 9.05
C THR A 75 -17.62 -28.67 8.69
N GLU A 76 -17.56 -27.36 8.89
CA GLU A 76 -18.69 -26.44 8.76
C GLU A 76 -18.43 -25.31 7.74
N GLY A 77 -17.15 -25.00 7.51
CA GLY A 77 -16.71 -23.89 6.66
C GLY A 77 -16.89 -24.16 5.16
N LEU A 78 -17.18 -23.09 4.41
CA LEU A 78 -17.37 -23.13 2.95
C LEU A 78 -16.14 -23.55 2.14
N PHE A 79 -14.93 -23.40 2.69
CA PHE A 79 -13.68 -23.58 1.94
C PHE A 79 -12.92 -24.87 2.28
N GLY A 80 -13.36 -25.61 3.31
CA GLY A 80 -12.70 -26.83 3.78
C GLY A 80 -11.31 -26.63 4.39
N LYS A 81 -10.91 -25.38 4.67
CA LYS A 81 -9.65 -25.00 5.34
C LYS A 81 -9.68 -23.54 5.77
N ARG A 82 -8.83 -23.17 6.72
CA ARG A 82 -8.70 -21.79 7.21
C ARG A 82 -8.24 -20.84 6.12
N LEU A 83 -8.82 -19.64 6.14
CA LEU A 83 -8.46 -18.50 5.34
C LEU A 83 -7.35 -17.69 6.03
N VAL A 84 -6.65 -16.90 5.23
CA VAL A 84 -5.93 -15.72 5.74
C VAL A 84 -6.93 -14.58 5.86
N ALA A 85 -6.92 -13.87 6.99
CA ALA A 85 -7.83 -12.75 7.21
C ALA A 85 -7.66 -11.68 6.12
N GLY A 86 -8.78 -11.19 5.58
CA GLY A 86 -8.75 -10.18 4.51
C GLY A 86 -8.00 -8.91 4.93
N ALA A 87 -8.14 -8.50 6.20
CA ALA A 87 -7.39 -7.37 6.77
C ALA A 87 -5.87 -7.57 6.77
N PHE A 88 -5.39 -8.80 6.96
CA PHE A 88 -3.98 -9.14 6.81
C PHE A 88 -3.54 -9.01 5.35
N VAL A 89 -4.31 -9.57 4.40
CA VAL A 89 -4.01 -9.46 2.96
C VAL A 89 -3.94 -8.00 2.51
N PHE A 90 -4.87 -7.17 2.97
CA PHE A 90 -4.86 -5.72 2.74
C PHE A 90 -3.57 -5.07 3.27
N SER A 91 -3.25 -5.33 4.54
CA SER A 91 -2.09 -4.73 5.21
C SER A 91 -0.76 -5.16 4.58
N ALA A 92 -0.61 -6.46 4.28
CA ALA A 92 0.55 -7.01 3.61
C ALA A 92 0.69 -6.49 2.18
N GLY A 93 -0.43 -6.43 1.43
CA GLY A 93 -0.46 -5.92 0.07
C GLY A 93 -0.09 -4.43 -0.02
N LEU A 94 -0.58 -3.62 0.92
CA LEU A 94 -0.20 -2.22 1.06
C LEU A 94 1.31 -2.07 1.33
N GLY A 95 1.83 -2.77 2.34
CA GLY A 95 3.23 -2.67 2.74
C GLY A 95 4.23 -3.10 1.65
N LEU A 96 3.85 -4.08 0.83
CA LEU A 96 4.66 -4.58 -0.28
C LEU A 96 5.00 -3.53 -1.34
N VAL A 97 4.11 -2.56 -1.56
CA VAL A 97 4.27 -1.53 -2.61
C VAL A 97 4.25 -0.11 -2.03
N ALA A 98 4.50 0.02 -0.72
CA ALA A 98 4.62 1.30 -0.05
C ALA A 98 5.94 1.98 -0.45
N THR A 99 5.83 3.17 -1.06
CA THR A 99 7.00 3.96 -1.48
C THR A 99 7.64 4.75 -0.33
N ASN A 100 6.97 4.80 0.83
CA ASN A 100 7.36 5.60 2.00
C ASN A 100 7.78 7.03 1.63
N CYS A 101 7.02 7.64 0.71
CA CYS A 101 7.30 9.00 0.26
C CYS A 101 7.03 10.00 1.37
N ILE A 102 8.06 10.73 1.81
CA ILE A 102 7.96 11.68 2.93
C ILE A 102 7.08 12.91 2.62
N ASN A 103 6.86 13.20 1.34
CA ASN A 103 6.05 14.31 0.87
C ASN A 103 4.57 13.93 0.70
N ALA A 104 4.23 12.66 0.92
CA ALA A 104 2.88 12.13 0.80
C ALA A 104 2.36 11.63 2.16
N PHE A 105 1.05 11.77 2.39
CA PHE A 105 0.37 11.28 3.58
C PHE A 105 -0.86 10.47 3.18
N SER A 106 -1.05 9.30 3.79
CA SER A 106 -2.19 8.40 3.55
C SER A 106 -3.47 9.03 4.10
N TYR A 107 -4.30 9.57 3.21
CA TYR A 107 -5.57 10.20 3.57
C TYR A 107 -6.67 9.16 3.82
N GLY A 108 -6.69 8.08 3.04
CA GLY A 108 -7.69 7.03 3.17
C GLY A 108 -7.68 6.05 2.01
N TYR A 109 -8.66 5.14 2.03
CA TYR A 109 -8.82 4.10 1.01
C TYR A 109 -10.28 4.03 0.58
N ASP A 110 -10.50 3.97 -0.73
CA ASP A 110 -11.80 3.76 -1.34
C ASP A 110 -11.88 2.37 -1.99
N ARG A 111 -13.11 1.92 -2.25
CA ARG A 111 -13.42 0.71 -3.04
C ARG A 111 -12.69 -0.57 -2.59
N LEU A 112 -12.38 -0.72 -1.30
CA LEU A 112 -11.79 -1.96 -0.78
C LEU A 112 -12.71 -3.15 -1.04
N ARG A 113 -12.21 -4.17 -1.74
CA ARG A 113 -12.93 -5.42 -2.02
C ARG A 113 -12.00 -6.62 -1.85
N PHE A 114 -12.46 -7.61 -1.09
CA PHE A 114 -11.89 -8.96 -1.03
C PHE A 114 -12.53 -9.78 -2.14
N ILE A 115 -11.84 -9.92 -3.27
CA ILE A 115 -12.39 -10.46 -4.52
C ILE A 115 -12.36 -11.99 -4.49
N LYS A 116 -11.27 -12.58 -3.98
CA LYS A 116 -11.10 -14.03 -3.85
C LYS A 116 -10.41 -14.40 -2.53
N PRO A 117 -10.70 -15.58 -1.96
CA PRO A 117 -10.09 -16.02 -0.71
C PRO A 117 -8.57 -16.19 -0.88
N THR A 118 -7.83 -15.89 0.18
CA THR A 118 -6.39 -16.17 0.28
C THR A 118 -6.19 -17.22 1.37
N PHE A 119 -5.28 -18.16 1.13
CA PHE A 119 -5.01 -19.26 2.04
C PHE A 119 -3.56 -19.21 2.54
N ILE A 120 -3.31 -19.89 3.66
CA ILE A 120 -1.95 -20.12 4.15
C ILE A 120 -1.15 -20.83 3.04
N GLY A 121 0.07 -20.36 2.79
CA GLY A 121 0.93 -20.83 1.70
C GLY A 121 0.72 -20.12 0.36
N ASP A 122 -0.31 -19.28 0.20
CA ASP A 122 -0.45 -18.47 -1.01
C ASP A 122 0.69 -17.44 -1.11
N THR A 123 1.21 -17.26 -2.32
CA THR A 123 2.21 -16.24 -2.62
C THR A 123 1.56 -15.05 -3.29
N ILE A 124 1.68 -13.87 -2.67
CA ILE A 124 1.07 -12.62 -3.11
C ILE A 124 2.09 -11.60 -3.61
N TYR A 125 1.64 -10.67 -4.45
CA TYR A 125 2.33 -9.43 -4.81
C TYR A 125 1.31 -8.33 -5.14
N THR A 126 1.75 -7.08 -5.11
CA THR A 126 0.89 -5.93 -5.38
C THR A 126 1.38 -5.17 -6.59
N ILE A 127 0.45 -4.75 -7.46
CA ILE A 127 0.68 -3.73 -8.48
C ILE A 127 0.00 -2.45 -8.02
N ARG A 128 0.74 -1.34 -8.08
CA ARG A 128 0.21 0.00 -7.87
C ARG A 128 0.14 0.73 -9.20
N THR A 129 -1.02 1.27 -9.54
CA THR A 129 -1.19 2.14 -10.72
C THR A 129 -1.60 3.54 -10.29
N ASN A 130 -0.90 4.56 -10.75
CA ASN A 130 -1.30 5.95 -10.57
C ASN A 130 -2.58 6.22 -11.38
N LEU A 131 -3.71 6.53 -10.74
CA LEU A 131 -4.99 6.67 -11.43
C LEU A 131 -5.31 8.12 -11.77
N ASP A 132 -5.10 9.03 -10.82
CA ASP A 132 -5.60 10.41 -10.92
C ASP A 132 -4.89 11.35 -9.93
N LYS A 133 -4.89 12.65 -10.23
CA LYS A 133 -4.42 13.69 -9.32
C LYS A 133 -5.21 14.99 -9.52
N GLN A 134 -5.47 15.70 -8.42
CA GLN A 134 -6.14 17.00 -8.45
C GLN A 134 -5.61 17.93 -7.35
N PRO A 135 -5.58 19.26 -7.57
CA PRO A 135 -5.30 20.21 -6.50
C PRO A 135 -6.35 20.13 -5.39
N LYS A 136 -5.94 20.22 -4.11
CA LYS A 136 -6.89 20.17 -2.98
C LYS A 136 -6.73 21.33 -2.00
N TYR A 137 -5.60 21.42 -1.32
CA TYR A 137 -5.30 22.46 -0.32
C TYR A 137 -4.28 23.47 -0.83
N ARG A 138 -3.97 24.49 -0.02
CA ARG A 138 -2.99 25.53 -0.35
C ARG A 138 -1.63 24.91 -0.72
N ASP A 139 -1.15 23.98 0.10
CA ASP A 139 0.21 23.42 -0.04
C ASP A 139 0.22 21.94 -0.48
N LEU A 140 -0.97 21.34 -0.68
CA LEU A 140 -1.12 19.91 -0.94
C LEU A 140 -2.12 19.63 -2.08
N GLY A 141 -1.74 18.74 -2.99
CA GLY A 141 -2.65 18.08 -3.92
C GLY A 141 -3.19 16.77 -3.34
N LEU A 142 -4.19 16.19 -4.01
CA LEU A 142 -4.71 14.86 -3.73
C LEU A 142 -4.41 13.94 -4.92
N ILE A 143 -3.80 12.80 -4.67
CA ILE A 143 -3.56 11.75 -5.66
C ILE A 143 -4.37 10.51 -5.31
N ARG A 144 -4.60 9.68 -6.32
CA ARG A 144 -5.28 8.39 -6.18
C ARG A 144 -4.53 7.33 -6.95
N SER A 145 -4.29 6.18 -6.33
CA SER A 145 -3.62 5.03 -6.94
C SER A 145 -4.40 3.75 -6.69
N SER A 146 -4.50 2.84 -7.66
CA SER A 146 -4.99 1.48 -7.41
C SER A 146 -3.94 0.68 -6.66
N TYR A 147 -4.40 -0.20 -5.79
CA TYR A 147 -3.61 -1.25 -5.17
C TYR A 147 -4.31 -2.56 -5.49
N GLU A 148 -3.69 -3.35 -6.36
CA GLU A 148 -4.20 -4.62 -6.84
C GLU A 148 -3.30 -5.74 -6.31
N VAL A 149 -3.84 -6.55 -5.39
CA VAL A 149 -3.11 -7.68 -4.82
C VAL A 149 -3.47 -8.94 -5.61
N PHE A 150 -2.45 -9.59 -6.13
CA PHE A 150 -2.55 -10.82 -6.89
C PHE A 150 -1.93 -11.98 -6.12
N LYS A 151 -2.39 -13.20 -6.41
CA LYS A 151 -1.72 -14.44 -5.98
C LYS A 151 -1.42 -15.37 -7.14
N GLY A 152 -0.51 -16.32 -6.91
CA GLY A 152 -0.19 -17.38 -7.87
C GLY A 152 0.21 -16.82 -9.24
N GLU A 153 -0.47 -17.29 -10.30
CA GLU A 153 -0.24 -16.90 -11.70
C GLU A 153 -0.85 -15.53 -12.10
N GLY A 154 -1.33 -14.74 -11.13
CA GLY A 154 -1.95 -13.43 -11.39
C GLY A 154 -3.45 -13.37 -11.12
N GLU A 155 -3.94 -14.20 -10.19
CA GLU A 155 -5.32 -14.12 -9.75
C GLU A 155 -5.52 -12.92 -8.82
N LEU A 156 -6.40 -11.99 -9.20
CA LEU A 156 -6.73 -10.82 -8.39
C LEU A 156 -7.53 -11.25 -7.14
N VAL A 157 -6.99 -10.98 -5.96
CA VAL A 157 -7.61 -11.33 -4.67
C VAL A 157 -8.11 -10.11 -3.89
N LEU A 158 -7.50 -8.95 -4.10
CA LEU A 158 -7.92 -7.71 -3.43
C LEU A 158 -7.71 -6.50 -4.33
N TYR A 159 -8.66 -5.58 -4.27
CA TYR A 159 -8.57 -4.27 -4.90
C TYR A 159 -8.90 -3.17 -3.88
N CYS A 160 -8.16 -2.05 -3.93
CA CYS A 160 -8.58 -0.79 -3.32
C CYS A 160 -7.95 0.41 -4.05
N GLU A 161 -8.43 1.61 -3.75
CA GLU A 161 -7.85 2.86 -4.23
C GLU A 161 -7.28 3.63 -3.04
N HIS A 162 -5.95 3.81 -2.99
CA HIS A 162 -5.26 4.58 -1.97
C HIS A 162 -5.29 6.06 -2.34
N ILE A 163 -5.78 6.88 -1.42
CA ILE A 163 -5.88 8.33 -1.54
C ILE A 163 -4.79 8.94 -0.67
N GLN A 164 -3.95 9.79 -1.27
CA GLN A 164 -2.87 10.45 -0.55
C GLN A 164 -2.91 11.96 -0.79
N THR A 165 -2.64 12.75 0.25
CA THR A 165 -2.29 14.16 0.08
C THR A 165 -0.79 14.27 -0.18
N VAL A 166 -0.37 15.11 -1.12
CA VAL A 166 1.03 15.24 -1.56
C VAL A 166 1.41 16.70 -1.64
N ARG A 167 2.59 17.06 -1.13
CA ARG A 167 3.12 18.43 -1.23
C ARG A 167 3.34 18.85 -2.68
N TYR A 168 3.03 20.11 -2.98
CA TYR A 168 3.52 20.75 -4.19
C TYR A 168 5.00 21.09 -4.05
N LYS A 169 5.77 20.91 -5.11
CA LYS A 169 7.15 21.38 -5.21
C LYS A 169 7.20 22.86 -5.55
N ASN A 170 6.34 23.29 -6.48
CA ASN A 170 6.38 24.60 -7.10
C ASN A 170 5.25 25.53 -6.62
N GLY A 171 4.49 25.11 -5.60
CA GLY A 171 3.27 25.78 -5.16
C GLY A 171 2.01 25.23 -5.84
N ARG A 172 0.85 25.71 -5.39
CA ARG A 172 -0.45 25.28 -5.96
C ARG A 172 -0.54 25.70 -7.43
N PRO A 173 -1.01 24.82 -8.34
CA PRO A 173 -1.24 25.20 -9.74
C PRO A 173 -2.17 26.41 -9.88
N ASP A 174 -1.84 27.34 -10.77
CA ASP A 174 -2.61 28.58 -10.97
C ASP A 174 -4.01 28.34 -11.56
N ASP A 175 -4.18 27.25 -12.30
CA ASP A 175 -5.46 26.80 -12.86
C ASP A 175 -6.31 25.99 -11.87
N ALA A 176 -5.84 25.80 -10.64
CA ALA A 176 -6.58 25.08 -9.61
C ALA A 176 -7.86 25.83 -9.22
N PRO A 177 -8.98 25.13 -8.98
CA PRO A 177 -10.20 25.75 -8.46
C PRO A 177 -9.93 26.54 -7.17
N GLU A 178 -10.72 27.58 -6.91
CA GLU A 178 -10.61 28.33 -5.66
C GLU A 178 -10.72 27.42 -4.44
N LEU A 179 -9.95 27.74 -3.39
CA LEU A 179 -10.03 27.05 -2.12
C LEU A 179 -11.43 27.27 -1.54
N LYS A 180 -12.20 26.19 -1.41
CA LYS A 180 -13.44 26.22 -0.64
C LYS A 180 -13.09 26.51 0.82
N ARG A 181 -13.64 27.61 1.36
CA ARG A 181 -13.49 28.01 2.76
C ARG A 181 -14.01 26.95 3.72
#